data_AF-A0A374UDU4-F1
#
_entry.id   AF-A0A374UDU4-F1
#
_cell.length_a   1.000
_cell.length_b   1.000
_cell.length_c   1.000
_cell.angle_alpha   90.00
_cell.angle_beta   90.00
_cell.angle_gamma   90.00
#
_symmetry.space_group_name_H-M   'P 1'
#
loop_
_entity.id
_entity.type
_entity.pdbx_description
1 polymer ?
#
loop_
_entity_poly.entity_id
_entity_poly.type
_entity_poly.pdbx_seq_one_letter_code
_entity_poly.pdbx_strand_id
1 'polypeptide(L)'
;MADLVHVLPIQSVSAEGCDALSKIELLEGDSVIKMKEYSDVVRSFWEVNQLYEQFRWNYSELRRLVPCDRSDILSEGFAGGRFGERIVVNGAFCNYVSAGRGLIDRMQAVMREYDKGSKDELYKDYWKLPSSWYDGGGLYVFMYEIRNPVQHGQTVVSLVKEKGSTRVRFDLDQIADMREYSTSAKLRAFLDTTISKIKECDPSGSPFLSFRYTNMEYNKLVIELFCHFLQCAEPRIREVRRDTERLLSQHDGAVGSLGGSSFVAYVDGDMAHVIDQIDVDPVKQLKDIRLKAKRHLKEARNAVAAERRFYAFR
;
A
#
# COMPACT_ATOMS: atom_id res chain seq x y z
N MET A 1 -0.54 10.59 13.71
CA MET A 1 -1.83 9.97 13.33
C MET A 1 -1.77 8.44 13.26
N ALA A 2 -0.68 7.76 13.66
CA ALA A 2 -0.71 6.30 13.88
C ALA A 2 -1.29 5.93 15.25
N ASP A 3 -1.17 6.85 16.21
CA ASP A 3 -1.50 6.60 17.61
C ASP A 3 -2.91 7.12 17.96
N LEU A 4 -3.94 6.73 17.21
CA LEU A 4 -5.33 7.11 17.51
C LEU A 4 -5.83 6.50 18.84
N VAL A 5 -5.11 5.50 19.34
CA VAL A 5 -5.45 4.73 20.54
C VAL A 5 -4.20 4.57 21.37
N HIS A 6 -4.26 5.11 22.58
CA HIS A 6 -3.22 4.91 23.59
C HIS A 6 -3.72 3.88 24.59
N VAL A 7 -2.98 2.79 24.75
CA VAL A 7 -3.23 1.79 25.79
C VAL A 7 -2.24 2.07 26.91
N LEU A 8 -2.74 2.59 28.02
CA LEU A 8 -1.90 2.94 29.17
C LEU A 8 -2.37 2.14 30.38
N PRO A 9 -1.46 1.45 31.11
CA PRO A 9 -1.77 1.05 32.47
C PRO A 9 -2.16 2.30 33.25
N ILE A 10 -3.28 2.28 33.97
CA ILE A 10 -3.77 3.45 34.74
C ILE A 10 -2.66 4.00 35.67
N GLN A 11 -1.82 3.10 36.19
CA GLN A 11 -0.69 3.38 37.07
C GLN A 11 0.46 4.16 36.38
N SER A 12 0.47 4.19 35.04
CA SER A 12 1.49 4.82 34.19
C SER A 12 0.99 6.07 33.49
N VAL A 13 -0.25 6.49 33.74
CA VAL A 13 -0.82 7.75 33.22
C VAL A 13 -0.21 8.93 33.99
N SER A 14 0.12 10.01 33.27
CA SER A 14 0.63 11.24 33.91
C SER A 14 -0.42 11.84 34.88
N ALA A 15 0.01 12.65 35.84
CA ALA A 15 -0.92 13.31 36.77
C ALA A 15 -1.99 14.14 36.03
N GLU A 16 -1.60 14.83 34.95
CA GLU A 16 -2.51 15.56 34.07
C GLU A 16 -3.49 14.64 33.33
N GLY A 17 -3.03 13.47 32.88
CA GLY A 17 -3.90 12.47 32.25
C GLY A 17 -4.89 11.85 33.24
N CYS A 18 -4.47 11.56 34.46
CA CYS A 18 -5.35 11.09 35.54
C CYS A 18 -6.42 12.13 35.90
N ASP A 19 -6.02 13.39 36.03
CA ASP A 19 -6.95 14.51 36.28
C ASP A 19 -7.96 14.64 35.13
N ALA A 20 -7.52 14.56 33.87
CA ALA A 20 -8.40 14.60 32.71
C ALA A 20 -9.38 13.41 32.67
N LEU A 21 -8.91 12.19 32.95
CA LEU A 21 -9.76 10.99 33.01
C LEU A 21 -10.79 11.07 34.14
N SER A 22 -10.44 11.66 35.29
CA SER A 22 -11.36 11.82 36.42
C SER A 22 -12.51 12.79 36.16
N LYS A 23 -12.40 13.62 35.12
CA LYS A 23 -13.39 14.65 34.75
C LYS A 23 -14.40 14.17 33.72
N ILE A 24 -14.26 12.94 33.22
CA ILE A 24 -15.14 12.39 32.20
C ILE A 24 -15.85 11.14 32.69
N GLU A 25 -16.98 10.85 32.07
CA GLU A 25 -17.65 9.56 32.15
C GLU A 25 -16.83 8.52 31.38
N LEU A 26 -16.37 7.48 32.05
CA LEU A 26 -15.73 6.34 31.39
C LEU A 26 -16.80 5.45 30.77
N LEU A 27 -16.63 5.10 29.49
CA LEU A 27 -17.57 4.21 28.82
C LEU A 27 -17.37 2.76 29.29
N GLU A 28 -18.49 2.08 29.55
CA GLU A 28 -18.56 0.71 30.07
C GLU A 28 -19.59 -0.14 29.31
N GLY A 29 -19.58 -1.45 29.52
CA GLY A 29 -20.57 -2.38 28.94
C GLY A 29 -20.60 -2.37 27.41
N ASP A 30 -21.81 -2.30 26.82
CA ASP A 30 -22.02 -2.32 25.37
C ASP A 30 -21.35 -1.13 24.64
N SER A 31 -21.13 -0.01 25.35
CA SER A 31 -20.43 1.16 24.81
C SER A 31 -18.97 0.84 24.47
N VAL A 32 -18.33 -0.06 25.23
CA VAL A 32 -16.95 -0.53 24.97
C VAL A 32 -16.87 -1.26 23.63
N ILE A 33 -17.86 -2.08 23.29
CA ILE A 33 -17.89 -2.86 22.05
C ILE A 33 -17.87 -1.90 20.84
N LYS A 34 -18.73 -0.88 20.87
CA LYS A 34 -18.83 0.13 19.81
C LYS A 34 -17.57 0.99 19.68
N MET A 35 -16.95 1.37 20.80
CA MET A 35 -15.70 2.14 20.77
C MET A 35 -14.53 1.32 20.24
N LYS A 36 -14.44 0.03 20.59
CA LYS A 36 -13.46 -0.90 20.00
C LYS A 36 -13.65 -1.04 18.49
N GLU A 37 -14.89 -1.22 18.05
CA GLU A 37 -15.23 -1.30 16.62
C GLU A 37 -14.85 -0.02 15.86
N TYR A 38 -15.17 1.16 16.42
CA TYR A 38 -14.74 2.44 15.86
C TYR A 38 -13.22 2.55 15.76
N SER A 39 -12.53 2.27 16.87
CA SER A 39 -11.07 2.27 16.96
C SER A 39 -10.46 1.36 15.88
N ASP A 40 -10.92 0.12 15.76
CA ASP A 40 -10.36 -0.86 14.83
C ASP A 40 -10.56 -0.44 13.37
N VAL A 41 -11.76 0.03 13.00
CA VAL A 41 -12.06 0.49 11.64
C VAL A 41 -11.25 1.74 11.31
N VAL A 42 -11.24 2.74 12.18
CA VAL A 42 -10.56 4.01 11.90
C VAL A 42 -9.04 3.83 11.91
N ARG A 43 -8.47 3.07 12.86
CA ARG A 43 -7.05 2.71 12.87
C ARG A 43 -6.63 1.96 11.61
N SER A 44 -7.38 0.94 11.21
CA SER A 44 -7.10 0.18 9.98
C SER A 44 -7.09 1.07 8.74
N PHE A 45 -8.02 2.02 8.64
CA PHE A 45 -8.03 3.02 7.57
C PHE A 45 -6.76 3.89 7.57
N TRP A 46 -6.34 4.39 8.73
CA TRP A 46 -5.15 5.24 8.86
C TRP A 46 -3.86 4.50 8.52
N GLU A 47 -3.71 3.26 8.97
CA GLU A 47 -2.55 2.43 8.67
C GLU A 47 -2.43 2.16 7.16
N VAL A 48 -3.55 1.86 6.48
CA VAL A 48 -3.54 1.71 5.02
C VAL A 48 -3.09 2.99 4.33
N ASN A 49 -3.56 4.16 4.79
CA ASN A 49 -3.12 5.45 4.23
C ASN A 49 -1.61 5.70 4.46
N GLN A 50 -1.07 5.33 5.62
CA GLN A 50 0.37 5.44 5.88
C GLN A 50 1.18 4.54 4.95
N LEU A 51 0.75 3.30 4.74
CA LEU A 51 1.38 2.38 3.78
C LEU A 51 1.29 2.91 2.35
N TYR A 52 0.21 3.62 2.00
CA TYR A 52 0.10 4.28 0.69
C TYR A 52 1.13 5.40 0.51
N GLU A 53 1.32 6.25 1.52
CA GLU A 53 2.37 7.28 1.49
C GLU A 53 3.78 6.66 1.44
N GLN A 54 4.03 5.59 2.20
CA GLN A 54 5.29 4.84 2.13
C GLN A 54 5.53 4.24 0.74
N PHE A 55 4.49 3.67 0.11
CA PHE A 55 4.57 3.17 -1.25
C PHE A 55 4.94 4.27 -2.27
N ARG A 56 4.27 5.43 -2.18
CA ARG A 56 4.54 6.59 -3.04
C ARG A 56 5.96 7.10 -2.86
N TRP A 57 6.43 7.19 -1.62
CA TRP A 57 7.81 7.56 -1.29
C TRP A 57 8.81 6.57 -1.89
N ASN A 58 8.60 5.25 -1.72
CA ASN A 58 9.47 4.22 -2.28
C ASN A 58 9.53 4.27 -3.81
N TYR A 59 8.43 4.59 -4.49
CA TYR A 59 8.45 4.79 -5.94
C TYR A 59 9.29 6.01 -6.35
N SER A 60 9.19 7.11 -5.60
CA SER A 60 10.04 8.29 -5.81
C SER A 60 11.52 7.95 -5.61
N GLU A 61 11.83 7.21 -4.54
CA GLU A 61 13.19 6.79 -4.24
C GLU A 61 13.74 5.81 -5.27
N LEU A 62 12.94 4.87 -5.77
CA LEU A 62 13.34 4.00 -6.89
C LEU A 62 13.80 4.82 -8.09
N ARG A 63 13.04 5.84 -8.47
CA ARG A 63 13.37 6.71 -9.61
C ARG A 63 14.59 7.58 -9.35
N ARG A 64 14.81 8.00 -8.10
CA ARG A 64 15.97 8.80 -7.69
C ARG A 64 17.24 7.95 -7.66
N LEU A 65 17.16 6.74 -7.12
CA LEU A 65 18.28 5.82 -6.94
C LEU A 65 18.62 5.04 -8.21
N VAL A 66 17.68 4.91 -9.15
CA VAL A 66 17.89 4.24 -10.43
C VAL A 66 17.51 5.20 -11.57
N PRO A 67 18.33 6.23 -11.82
CA PRO A 67 18.05 7.24 -12.82
C PRO A 67 18.31 6.69 -14.23
N CYS A 68 17.31 6.02 -14.81
CA CYS A 68 17.35 5.50 -16.16
C CYS A 68 16.46 6.31 -17.13
N ASP A 69 16.91 6.40 -18.38
CA ASP A 69 16.17 7.05 -19.45
C ASP A 69 14.99 6.18 -19.95
N ARG A 70 14.36 6.59 -21.06
CA ARG A 70 13.23 5.83 -21.63
C ARG A 70 13.66 4.51 -22.29
N SER A 71 14.94 4.31 -22.58
CA SER A 71 15.49 3.07 -23.12
C SER A 71 16.04 2.16 -22.00
N ASP A 72 15.72 2.49 -20.74
CA ASP A 72 16.25 1.87 -19.53
C ASP A 72 17.78 1.97 -19.37
N ILE A 73 18.41 2.97 -20.00
CA ILE A 73 19.84 3.20 -19.88
C ILE A 73 20.11 4.04 -18.64
N LEU A 74 20.98 3.55 -17.75
CA LEU A 74 21.43 4.31 -16.58
C LEU A 74 22.12 5.59 -17.03
N SER A 75 21.86 6.67 -16.29
CA SER A 75 22.51 7.96 -16.52
C SER A 75 24.03 7.84 -16.45
N GLU A 76 24.74 8.58 -17.30
CA GLU A 76 26.20 8.64 -17.28
C GLU A 76 26.71 9.10 -15.91
N GLY A 77 27.75 8.44 -15.40
CA GLY A 77 28.32 8.73 -14.09
C GLY A 77 27.49 8.24 -12.90
N PHE A 78 26.43 7.43 -13.12
CA PHE A 78 25.77 6.72 -12.02
C PHE A 78 26.79 5.88 -11.26
N ALA A 79 26.99 6.21 -9.99
CA ALA A 79 27.81 5.45 -9.06
C ALA A 79 26.95 5.05 -7.87
N GLY A 80 26.99 3.78 -7.47
CA GLY A 80 26.27 3.28 -6.28
C GLY A 80 26.84 3.79 -4.94
N GLY A 81 27.65 4.85 -4.97
CA GLY A 81 28.39 5.36 -3.82
C GLY A 81 29.36 4.32 -3.28
N ARG A 82 29.19 3.94 -2.01
CA ARG A 82 29.98 2.88 -1.35
C ARG A 82 29.58 1.46 -1.77
N PHE A 83 28.47 1.32 -2.51
CA PHE A 83 27.95 0.03 -2.96
C PHE A 83 28.05 -0.09 -4.49
N GLY A 84 28.07 -1.33 -4.99
CA GLY A 84 28.00 -1.58 -6.43
C GLY A 84 26.64 -1.21 -7.03
N GLU A 85 26.62 -0.79 -8.30
CA GLU A 85 25.40 -0.40 -9.05
C GLU A 85 24.28 -1.45 -8.92
N ARG A 86 24.62 -2.74 -9.10
CA ARG A 86 23.68 -3.86 -9.00
C ARG A 86 23.00 -3.94 -7.64
N ILE A 87 23.73 -3.66 -6.56
CA ILE A 87 23.22 -3.68 -5.18
C ILE A 87 22.23 -2.55 -5.00
N VAL A 88 22.59 -1.33 -5.41
CA VAL A 88 21.71 -0.16 -5.29
C VAL A 88 20.41 -0.35 -6.07
N VAL A 89 20.52 -0.81 -7.32
CA VAL A 89 19.35 -1.05 -8.19
C VAL A 89 18.42 -2.11 -7.60
N ASN A 90 18.95 -3.27 -7.21
CA ASN A 90 18.11 -4.34 -6.65
C ASN A 90 17.57 -3.99 -5.25
N GLY A 91 18.34 -3.28 -4.43
CA GLY A 91 17.88 -2.80 -3.12
C GLY A 91 16.75 -1.79 -3.24
N ALA A 92 16.88 -0.81 -4.13
CA ALA A 92 15.82 0.16 -4.42
C ALA A 92 14.56 -0.52 -4.95
N PHE A 93 14.71 -1.46 -5.89
CA PHE A 93 13.58 -2.22 -6.41
C PHE A 93 12.90 -3.10 -5.35
N CYS A 94 13.69 -3.78 -4.51
CA CYS A 94 13.20 -4.62 -3.42
C CYS A 94 12.32 -3.83 -2.44
N ASN A 95 12.78 -2.65 -2.02
CA ASN A 95 12.02 -1.78 -1.13
C ASN A 95 10.70 -1.33 -1.79
N TYR A 96 10.76 -0.93 -3.06
CA TYR A 96 9.58 -0.51 -3.81
C TYR A 96 8.53 -1.62 -3.98
N VAL A 97 8.93 -2.79 -4.48
CA VAL A 97 7.99 -3.89 -4.71
C VAL A 97 7.43 -4.42 -3.39
N SER A 98 8.23 -4.41 -2.32
CA SER A 98 7.78 -4.80 -0.98
C SER A 98 6.76 -3.81 -0.40
N ALA A 99 6.97 -2.51 -0.56
CA ALA A 99 6.00 -1.49 -0.14
C ALA A 99 4.67 -1.62 -0.90
N GLY A 100 4.73 -1.88 -2.21
CA GLY A 100 3.54 -2.15 -3.02
C GLY A 100 2.78 -3.38 -2.55
N ARG A 101 3.47 -4.51 -2.36
CA ARG A 101 2.88 -5.76 -1.87
C ARG A 101 2.26 -5.59 -0.48
N GLY A 102 2.98 -4.95 0.45
CA GLY A 102 2.52 -4.72 1.82
C GLY A 102 1.26 -3.87 1.89
N LEU A 103 1.17 -2.82 1.07
CA LEU A 103 -0.05 -2.03 0.94
C LEU A 103 -1.22 -2.87 0.42
N ILE A 104 -1.00 -3.66 -0.64
CA ILE A 104 -2.05 -4.54 -1.20
C ILE A 104 -2.55 -5.52 -0.14
N ASP A 105 -1.64 -6.19 0.58
CA ASP A 105 -2.01 -7.15 1.62
C ASP A 105 -2.79 -6.49 2.76
N ARG A 106 -2.38 -5.29 3.21
CA ARG A 106 -3.12 -4.56 4.25
C ARG A 106 -4.52 -4.16 3.76
N MET A 107 -4.65 -3.62 2.55
CA MET A 107 -5.97 -3.30 1.98
C MET A 107 -6.88 -4.52 1.92
N GLN A 108 -6.34 -5.67 1.48
CA GLN A 108 -7.07 -6.93 1.44
C GLN A 108 -7.49 -7.41 2.83
N ALA A 109 -6.61 -7.34 3.83
CA ALA A 109 -6.92 -7.71 5.21
C ALA A 109 -8.05 -6.84 5.79
N VAL A 110 -7.93 -5.52 5.64
CA VAL A 110 -8.95 -4.56 6.11
C VAL A 110 -10.30 -4.80 5.41
N MET A 111 -10.30 -5.06 4.09
CA MET A 111 -11.55 -5.36 3.39
C MET A 111 -12.20 -6.67 3.86
N ARG A 112 -11.41 -7.71 4.20
CA ARG A 112 -11.97 -8.94 4.81
C ARG A 112 -12.57 -8.68 6.19
N GLU A 113 -11.94 -7.81 6.99
CA GLU A 113 -12.47 -7.42 8.30
C GLU A 113 -13.78 -6.64 8.18
N TYR A 114 -13.86 -5.72 7.21
CA TYR A 114 -15.09 -4.95 6.98
C TYR A 114 -16.23 -5.79 6.41
N ASP A 115 -15.89 -6.87 5.69
CA ASP A 115 -16.85 -7.83 5.13
C ASP A 115 -17.41 -8.79 6.20
N LYS A 116 -16.66 -9.09 7.27
CA LYS A 116 -17.11 -9.99 8.35
C LYS A 116 -18.35 -9.42 9.06
N GLY A 117 -19.52 -9.91 8.65
CA GLY A 117 -20.82 -9.53 9.21
C GLY A 117 -21.72 -8.75 8.24
N SER A 118 -21.21 -8.36 7.06
CA SER A 118 -22.00 -7.64 6.06
C SER A 118 -22.70 -8.59 5.08
N LYS A 119 -23.95 -8.27 4.72
CA LYS A 119 -24.66 -8.90 3.58
C LYS A 119 -24.49 -8.10 2.28
N ASP A 120 -23.67 -7.05 2.30
CA ASP A 120 -23.63 -6.03 1.25
C ASP A 120 -22.70 -6.42 0.09
N GLU A 121 -23.16 -6.23 -1.15
CA GLU A 121 -22.42 -6.53 -2.38
C GLU A 121 -21.17 -5.64 -2.53
N LEU A 122 -21.14 -4.48 -1.87
CA LEU A 122 -20.07 -3.49 -1.93
C LEU A 122 -18.68 -4.04 -1.53
N TYR A 123 -18.62 -5.01 -0.62
CA TYR A 123 -17.35 -5.62 -0.19
C TYR A 123 -16.86 -6.67 -1.19
N LYS A 124 -17.78 -7.33 -1.91
CA LYS A 124 -17.46 -8.19 -3.05
C LYS A 124 -16.90 -7.36 -4.22
N ASP A 125 -17.37 -6.13 -4.39
CA ASP A 125 -16.89 -5.23 -5.45
C ASP A 125 -15.41 -4.89 -5.31
N TYR A 126 -14.87 -4.81 -4.08
CA TYR A 126 -13.43 -4.63 -3.90
C TYR A 126 -12.64 -5.74 -4.61
N TRP A 127 -13.05 -7.00 -4.43
CA TRP A 127 -12.33 -8.17 -4.94
C TRP A 127 -12.40 -8.32 -6.46
N LYS A 128 -13.45 -7.78 -7.12
CA LYS A 128 -13.59 -7.84 -8.58
C LYS A 128 -12.38 -7.26 -9.31
N LEU A 129 -11.85 -6.13 -8.83
CA LEU A 129 -10.73 -5.44 -9.47
C LEU A 129 -9.40 -6.21 -9.40
N PRO A 130 -8.82 -6.51 -8.21
CA PRO A 130 -7.55 -7.23 -8.13
C PRO A 130 -7.66 -8.65 -8.70
N SER A 131 -8.80 -9.34 -8.56
CA SER A 131 -9.02 -10.65 -9.17
C SER A 131 -8.98 -10.55 -10.70
N SER A 132 -9.64 -9.56 -11.31
CA SER A 132 -9.59 -9.37 -12.76
C SER A 132 -8.17 -9.19 -13.31
N TRP A 133 -7.30 -8.49 -12.58
CA TRP A 133 -5.90 -8.31 -12.97
C TRP A 133 -5.07 -9.57 -12.75
N TYR A 134 -5.38 -10.33 -11.70
CA TYR A 134 -4.70 -11.58 -11.39
C TYR A 134 -5.07 -12.70 -12.36
N ASP A 135 -6.32 -12.76 -12.78
CA ASP A 135 -6.82 -13.73 -13.77
C ASP A 135 -6.40 -13.35 -15.18
N GLY A 136 -6.32 -12.04 -15.48
CA GLY A 136 -5.82 -11.54 -16.76
C GLY A 136 -4.34 -11.85 -17.03
N GLY A 137 -3.54 -12.29 -16.05
CA GLY A 137 -2.18 -12.78 -16.28
C GLY A 137 -1.21 -11.72 -16.80
N GLY A 138 -1.27 -10.49 -16.27
CA GLY A 138 -0.46 -9.35 -16.74
C GLY A 138 0.64 -8.89 -15.77
N LEU A 139 1.15 -7.67 -15.99
CA LEU A 139 2.21 -7.05 -15.17
C LEU A 139 1.87 -6.96 -13.68
N TYR A 140 0.59 -6.91 -13.32
CA TYR A 140 0.15 -7.00 -11.93
C TYR A 140 0.62 -8.32 -11.29
N VAL A 141 0.38 -9.46 -11.95
CA VAL A 141 0.79 -10.79 -11.47
C VAL A 141 2.30 -10.86 -11.35
N PHE A 142 3.04 -10.43 -12.37
CA PHE A 142 4.50 -10.39 -12.34
C PHE A 142 5.01 -9.66 -11.10
N MET A 143 4.57 -8.41 -10.90
CA MET A 143 5.06 -7.56 -9.81
C MET A 143 4.58 -8.02 -8.43
N TYR A 144 3.39 -8.60 -8.35
CA TYR A 144 2.85 -9.16 -7.11
C TYR A 144 3.64 -10.38 -6.66
N GLU A 145 3.93 -11.30 -7.59
CA GLU A 145 4.58 -12.58 -7.30
C GLU A 145 6.11 -12.46 -7.17
N ILE A 146 6.75 -11.53 -7.91
CA ILE A 146 8.21 -11.34 -7.88
C ILE A 146 8.71 -10.86 -6.51
N ARG A 147 7.83 -10.29 -5.67
CA ARG A 147 8.19 -9.87 -4.31
C ARG A 147 8.72 -11.04 -3.48
N ASN A 148 8.15 -12.23 -3.61
CA ASN A 148 8.55 -13.38 -2.79
C ASN A 148 10.03 -13.74 -2.96
N PRO A 149 10.54 -14.06 -4.17
CA PRO A 149 11.96 -14.34 -4.35
C PRO A 149 12.86 -13.15 -3.97
N VAL A 150 12.42 -11.92 -4.28
CA VAL A 150 13.18 -10.70 -3.95
C VAL A 150 13.40 -10.54 -2.45
N GLN A 151 12.39 -10.81 -1.63
CA GLN A 151 12.53 -10.75 -0.18
C GLN A 151 13.42 -11.82 0.42
N HIS A 152 13.54 -12.96 -0.25
CA HIS A 152 14.45 -14.02 0.17
C HIS A 152 15.88 -13.84 -0.36
N GLY A 153 16.19 -12.67 -0.92
CA GLY A 153 17.55 -12.27 -1.31
C GLY A 153 17.86 -12.42 -2.80
N GLN A 154 16.90 -12.84 -3.62
CA GLN A 154 17.13 -12.97 -5.06
C GLN A 154 17.20 -11.60 -5.74
N THR A 155 18.28 -11.36 -6.48
CA THR A 155 18.37 -10.21 -7.37
C THR A 155 17.65 -10.51 -8.69
N VAL A 156 16.60 -9.75 -8.98
CA VAL A 156 15.75 -9.96 -10.18
C VAL A 156 15.91 -8.85 -11.23
N VAL A 157 16.65 -7.79 -10.89
CA VAL A 157 16.97 -6.70 -11.82
C VAL A 157 18.38 -6.91 -12.36
N SER A 158 18.48 -6.97 -13.67
CA SER A 158 19.72 -7.19 -14.40
C SER A 158 20.28 -5.88 -14.95
N LEU A 159 21.60 -5.75 -14.87
CA LEU A 159 22.38 -4.64 -15.43
C LEU A 159 23.24 -5.21 -16.56
N VAL A 160 22.92 -4.83 -17.79
CA VAL A 160 23.55 -5.37 -19.00
C VAL A 160 24.32 -4.28 -19.72
N LYS A 161 25.60 -4.54 -20.00
CA LYS A 161 26.45 -3.60 -20.74
C LYS A 161 26.16 -3.74 -22.24
N GLU A 162 25.72 -2.66 -22.87
CA GLU A 162 25.38 -2.58 -24.29
C GLU A 162 26.04 -1.35 -24.92
N LYS A 163 26.95 -1.56 -25.87
CA LYS A 163 27.59 -0.48 -26.66
C LYS A 163 28.17 0.68 -25.82
N GLY A 164 28.73 0.37 -24.65
CA GLY A 164 29.32 1.35 -23.73
C GLY A 164 28.39 1.88 -22.64
N SER A 165 27.10 1.55 -22.68
CA SER A 165 26.10 1.97 -21.68
C SER A 165 25.59 0.79 -20.85
N THR A 166 25.00 1.06 -19.68
CA THR A 166 24.36 0.04 -18.85
C THR A 166 22.84 0.12 -19.00
N ARG A 167 22.21 -0.94 -19.52
CA ARG A 167 20.75 -1.09 -19.52
C ARG A 167 20.28 -1.82 -18.26
N VAL A 168 19.22 -1.30 -17.65
CA VAL A 168 18.50 -1.94 -16.54
C VAL A 168 17.30 -2.69 -17.08
N ARG A 169 17.13 -3.97 -16.73
CA ARG A 169 15.99 -4.75 -17.23
C ARG A 169 15.59 -5.87 -16.29
N PHE A 170 14.37 -6.36 -16.44
CA PHE A 170 13.96 -7.65 -15.88
C PHE A 170 14.26 -8.73 -16.91
N ASP A 171 15.36 -9.45 -16.73
CA ASP A 171 15.74 -10.54 -17.62
C ASP A 171 14.87 -11.77 -17.33
N LEU A 172 13.98 -12.13 -18.26
CA LEU A 172 12.95 -13.12 -17.99
C LEU A 172 13.50 -14.54 -17.96
N ASP A 173 14.53 -14.84 -18.74
CA ASP A 173 15.19 -16.15 -18.69
C ASP A 173 15.90 -16.31 -17.32
N GLN A 174 16.54 -15.26 -16.80
CA GLN A 174 17.14 -15.29 -15.46
C GLN A 174 16.08 -15.47 -14.35
N ILE A 175 14.93 -14.82 -14.48
CA ILE A 175 13.82 -14.92 -13.51
C ILE A 175 13.16 -16.31 -13.61
N ALA A 176 13.11 -16.92 -14.78
CA ALA A 176 12.58 -18.27 -14.95
C ALA A 176 13.48 -19.35 -14.34
N ASP A 177 14.81 -19.20 -14.39
CA ASP A 177 15.80 -20.14 -13.82
C ASP A 177 16.20 -19.78 -12.37
N MET A 178 15.25 -19.46 -11.50
CA MET A 178 15.51 -19.26 -10.07
C MET A 178 15.73 -20.62 -9.36
N ARG A 179 16.97 -21.12 -9.40
CA ARG A 179 17.35 -22.48 -8.95
C ARG A 179 17.02 -22.82 -7.50
N GLU A 180 16.96 -21.82 -6.61
CA GLU A 180 16.80 -22.04 -5.16
C GLU A 180 15.41 -21.61 -4.62
N TYR A 181 14.51 -21.13 -5.49
CA TYR A 181 13.21 -20.60 -5.05
C TYR A 181 12.04 -21.19 -5.85
N SER A 182 10.97 -21.56 -5.14
CA SER A 182 9.72 -21.95 -5.79
C SER A 182 9.04 -20.74 -6.41
N THR A 183 9.07 -20.68 -7.74
CA THR A 183 8.23 -19.75 -8.51
C THR A 183 6.77 -20.18 -8.38
N SER A 184 5.86 -19.26 -8.08
CA SER A 184 4.43 -19.61 -8.07
C SER A 184 3.95 -20.01 -9.47
N ALA A 185 2.93 -20.88 -9.54
CA ALA A 185 2.39 -21.35 -10.82
C ALA A 185 1.93 -20.19 -11.72
N LYS A 186 1.39 -19.12 -11.12
CA LYS A 186 0.94 -17.92 -11.82
C LYS A 186 2.10 -17.10 -12.37
N LEU A 187 3.18 -16.93 -11.60
CA LEU A 187 4.39 -16.27 -12.10
C LEU A 187 5.05 -17.10 -13.21
N ARG A 188 5.12 -18.42 -13.08
CA ARG A 188 5.63 -19.31 -14.13
C ARG A 188 4.81 -19.19 -15.41
N ALA A 189 3.49 -19.27 -15.32
CA ALA A 189 2.60 -19.10 -16.47
C ALA A 189 2.76 -17.72 -17.14
N PHE A 190 2.94 -16.65 -16.36
CA PHE A 190 3.25 -15.32 -16.88
C PHE A 190 4.57 -15.30 -17.64
N LEU A 191 5.63 -15.87 -17.07
CA LEU A 191 6.97 -15.94 -17.68
C LEU A 191 6.92 -16.74 -18.99
N ASP A 192 6.38 -17.95 -18.96
CA ASP A 192 6.29 -18.84 -20.14
C ASP A 192 5.55 -18.15 -21.29
N THR A 193 4.39 -17.55 -21.00
CA THR A 193 3.58 -16.83 -22.00
C THR A 193 4.31 -15.61 -22.56
N THR A 194 4.95 -14.84 -21.70
CA THR A 194 5.60 -13.58 -22.09
C THR A 194 6.90 -13.83 -22.86
N ILE A 195 7.72 -14.78 -22.40
CA ILE A 195 8.95 -15.21 -23.08
C ILE A 195 8.61 -15.74 -24.48
N SER A 196 7.57 -16.59 -24.59
CA SER A 196 7.14 -17.14 -25.89
C SER A 196 6.75 -16.02 -26.86
N LYS A 197 5.92 -15.06 -26.42
CA LYS A 197 5.52 -13.91 -27.25
C LYS A 197 6.69 -13.03 -27.67
N ILE A 198 7.67 -12.81 -26.79
CA ILE A 198 8.85 -12.01 -27.13
C ILE A 198 9.71 -12.77 -28.16
N LYS A 199 9.93 -14.07 -27.97
CA LYS A 199 10.72 -14.91 -28.88
C LYS A 199 10.06 -15.12 -30.23
N GLU A 200 8.72 -15.03 -30.33
CA GLU A 200 8.01 -14.98 -31.62
C GLU A 200 8.37 -13.72 -32.43
N CYS A 201 8.61 -12.59 -31.76
CA CYS A 201 8.98 -11.33 -32.41
C CYS A 201 10.50 -11.18 -32.65
N ASP A 202 11.32 -11.64 -31.71
CA ASP A 202 12.79 -11.64 -31.81
C ASP A 202 13.35 -12.98 -31.29
N PRO A 203 13.47 -14.00 -32.16
CA PRO A 203 13.93 -15.34 -31.77
C PRO A 203 15.36 -15.37 -31.24
N SER A 204 16.19 -14.41 -31.66
CA SER A 204 17.60 -14.30 -31.26
C SER A 204 17.82 -13.42 -30.03
N GLY A 205 16.81 -12.65 -29.64
CA GLY A 205 16.87 -11.72 -28.53
C GLY A 205 16.77 -12.40 -27.17
N SER A 206 17.38 -11.76 -26.18
CA SER A 206 17.13 -12.09 -24.78
C SER A 206 15.77 -11.52 -24.37
N PRO A 207 14.84 -12.33 -23.85
CA PRO A 207 13.52 -11.87 -23.44
C PRO A 207 13.63 -11.04 -22.16
N PHE A 208 13.23 -9.77 -22.21
CA PHE A 208 13.23 -8.92 -21.03
C PHE A 208 12.00 -8.00 -20.98
N LEU A 209 11.64 -7.56 -19.77
CA LEU A 209 10.72 -6.45 -19.58
C LEU A 209 11.48 -5.16 -19.31
N SER A 210 10.98 -4.06 -19.89
CA SER A 210 11.49 -2.72 -19.60
C SER A 210 11.36 -2.43 -18.10
N PHE A 211 12.46 -2.03 -17.48
CA PHE A 211 12.49 -1.76 -16.05
C PHE A 211 11.59 -0.58 -15.69
N ARG A 212 11.78 0.56 -16.36
CA ARG A 212 11.05 1.80 -16.13
C ARG A 212 9.57 1.62 -16.41
N TYR A 213 9.20 1.11 -17.59
CA TYR A 213 7.80 1.00 -17.97
C TYR A 213 7.02 0.04 -17.04
N THR A 214 7.64 -1.09 -16.68
CA THR A 214 7.02 -2.07 -15.76
C THR A 214 6.74 -1.45 -14.40
N ASN A 215 7.70 -0.72 -13.83
CA ASN A 215 7.51 -0.03 -12.55
C ASN A 215 6.47 1.11 -12.65
N MET A 216 6.42 1.84 -13.77
CA MET A 216 5.39 2.86 -14.01
C MET A 216 3.98 2.28 -14.05
N GLU A 217 3.81 1.17 -14.76
CA GLU A 217 2.51 0.49 -14.86
C GLU A 217 2.09 -0.11 -13.51
N TYR A 218 3.02 -0.73 -12.78
CA TYR A 218 2.74 -1.22 -11.44
C TYR A 218 2.34 -0.09 -10.48
N ASN A 219 3.07 1.03 -10.50
CA ASN A 219 2.72 2.21 -9.73
C ASN A 219 1.28 2.68 -10.00
N LYS A 220 0.90 2.74 -11.28
CA LYS A 220 -0.47 3.09 -11.68
C LYS A 220 -1.49 2.10 -11.12
N LEU A 221 -1.25 0.80 -11.25
CA LEU A 221 -2.18 -0.25 -10.80
C LEU A 221 -2.38 -0.24 -9.28
N VAL A 222 -1.31 -0.05 -8.50
CA VAL A 222 -1.43 0.03 -7.03
C VAL A 222 -2.20 1.28 -6.59
N ILE A 223 -1.98 2.44 -7.23
CA ILE A 223 -2.75 3.66 -6.94
C ILE A 223 -4.22 3.48 -7.33
N GLU A 224 -4.49 2.79 -8.44
CA GLU A 224 -5.84 2.47 -8.90
C GLU A 224 -6.56 1.57 -7.89
N LEU A 225 -5.90 0.54 -7.38
CA LEU A 225 -6.44 -0.32 -6.33
C LEU A 225 -6.68 0.45 -5.03
N PHE A 226 -5.77 1.35 -4.64
CA PHE A 226 -5.97 2.20 -3.47
C PHE A 226 -7.17 3.15 -3.64
N CYS A 227 -7.36 3.75 -4.82
CA CYS A 227 -8.56 4.54 -5.11
C CYS A 227 -9.85 3.70 -4.96
N HIS A 228 -9.82 2.46 -5.45
CA HIS A 228 -10.93 1.52 -5.34
C HIS A 228 -11.20 1.11 -3.88
N PHE A 229 -10.15 0.82 -3.11
CA PHE A 229 -10.22 0.56 -1.67
C PHE A 229 -10.92 1.70 -0.93
N LEU A 230 -10.53 2.96 -1.15
CA LEU A 230 -11.15 4.10 -0.47
C LEU A 230 -12.64 4.23 -0.80
N GLN A 231 -13.05 3.87 -2.01
CA GLN A 231 -14.45 3.85 -2.39
C GLN A 231 -15.22 2.74 -1.66
N CYS A 232 -14.67 1.53 -1.58
CA CYS A 232 -15.29 0.39 -0.89
C CYS A 232 -15.27 0.53 0.64
N ALA A 233 -14.28 1.22 1.21
CA ALA A 233 -14.14 1.44 2.65
C ALA A 233 -15.06 2.52 3.22
N GLU A 234 -15.46 3.50 2.40
CA GLU A 234 -16.23 4.68 2.84
C GLU A 234 -17.55 4.33 3.56
N PRO A 235 -18.38 3.36 3.11
CA PRO A 235 -19.61 2.99 3.79
C PRO A 235 -19.38 2.55 5.24
N ARG A 236 -18.39 1.68 5.48
CA ARG A 236 -18.06 1.15 6.80
C ARG A 236 -17.56 2.23 7.75
N ILE A 237 -16.65 3.07 7.28
CA ILE A 237 -16.10 4.18 8.08
C ILE A 237 -17.21 5.17 8.46
N ARG A 238 -18.15 5.43 7.54
CA ARG A 238 -19.30 6.30 7.80
C ARG A 238 -20.29 5.68 8.78
N GLU A 239 -20.51 4.37 8.71
CA GLU A 239 -21.36 3.63 9.64
C GLU A 239 -20.83 3.74 11.07
N VAL A 240 -19.59 3.29 11.31
CA VAL A 240 -19.01 3.34 12.67
C VAL A 240 -18.90 4.75 13.22
N ARG A 241 -18.65 5.75 12.36
CA ARG A 241 -18.65 7.16 12.78
C ARG A 241 -20.02 7.59 13.28
N ARG A 242 -21.08 7.27 12.53
CA ARG A 242 -22.46 7.62 12.92
C ARG A 242 -22.88 6.93 14.20
N ASP A 243 -22.53 5.66 14.35
CA ASP A 243 -22.87 4.90 15.56
C ASP A 243 -22.10 5.41 16.79
N THR A 244 -20.85 5.85 16.60
CA THR A 244 -20.06 6.51 17.64
C THR A 244 -20.66 7.87 18.01
N GLU A 245 -21.06 8.70 17.04
CA GLU A 245 -21.72 9.99 17.32
C GLU A 245 -23.05 9.78 18.08
N ARG A 246 -23.84 8.77 17.70
CA ARG A 246 -25.06 8.42 18.42
C ARG A 246 -24.75 7.97 19.85
N LEU A 247 -23.73 7.14 20.02
CA LEU A 247 -23.30 6.69 21.34
C LEU A 247 -22.89 7.87 22.22
N LEU A 248 -22.00 8.74 21.73
CA LEU A 248 -21.50 9.87 22.51
C LEU A 248 -22.61 10.89 22.83
N SER A 249 -23.62 11.04 21.97
CA SER A 249 -24.81 11.87 22.28
C SER A 249 -25.71 11.31 23.40
N GLN A 250 -25.48 10.06 23.82
CA GLN A 250 -26.17 9.44 24.96
C GLN A 250 -25.33 9.55 26.25
N HIS A 251 -24.09 10.03 26.15
CA HIS A 251 -23.10 10.11 27.22
C HIS A 251 -22.45 11.51 27.23
N ASP A 252 -23.21 12.53 27.66
CA ASP A 252 -22.81 13.94 27.62
C ASP A 252 -21.52 14.24 28.43
N GLY A 253 -21.13 13.34 29.34
CA GLY A 253 -19.91 13.43 30.13
C GLY A 253 -18.69 12.69 29.55
N ALA A 254 -18.84 11.91 28.49
CA ALA A 254 -17.79 10.97 28.05
C ALA A 254 -16.66 11.60 27.21
N VAL A 255 -16.85 12.82 26.71
CA VAL A 255 -15.86 13.51 25.88
C VAL A 255 -15.05 14.49 26.73
N GLY A 256 -13.75 14.19 26.88
CA GLY A 256 -12.79 15.06 27.53
C GLY A 256 -12.00 15.90 26.54
N SER A 257 -11.26 16.89 27.05
CA SER A 257 -10.27 17.64 26.29
C SER A 257 -8.94 17.69 27.05
N LEU A 258 -7.86 17.35 26.36
CA LEU A 258 -6.49 17.42 26.89
C LEU A 258 -5.55 17.88 25.78
N GLY A 259 -4.69 18.86 26.09
CA GLY A 259 -3.70 19.36 25.13
C GLY A 259 -4.29 19.96 23.84
N GLY A 260 -5.54 20.41 23.86
CA GLY A 260 -6.25 20.95 22.69
C GLY A 260 -6.84 19.89 21.75
N SER A 261 -6.84 18.60 22.14
CA SER A 261 -7.52 17.52 21.42
C SER A 261 -8.64 16.94 22.26
N SER A 262 -9.73 16.52 21.61
CA SER A 262 -10.83 15.82 22.28
C SER A 262 -10.51 14.33 22.40
N PHE A 263 -10.90 13.71 23.51
CA PHE A 263 -10.68 12.28 23.74
C PHE A 263 -11.90 11.62 24.38
N VAL A 264 -11.98 10.29 24.22
CA VAL A 264 -12.93 9.43 24.92
C VAL A 264 -12.14 8.30 25.57
N ALA A 265 -12.54 7.87 26.76
CA ALA A 265 -11.94 6.73 27.42
C ALA A 265 -12.96 5.65 27.76
N TYR A 266 -12.51 4.40 27.72
CA TYR A 266 -13.29 3.25 28.16
C TYR A 266 -12.42 2.30 28.99
N VAL A 267 -13.06 1.54 29.86
CA VAL A 267 -12.39 0.55 30.72
C VAL A 267 -12.61 -0.85 30.14
N ASP A 268 -11.53 -1.62 30.03
CA ASP A 268 -11.55 -3.02 29.62
C ASP A 268 -10.66 -3.83 30.58
N GLY A 269 -11.30 -4.49 31.56
CA GLY A 269 -10.59 -5.09 32.69
C GLY A 269 -9.88 -4.01 33.52
N ASP A 270 -8.57 -4.18 33.75
CA ASP A 270 -7.75 -3.25 34.54
C ASP A 270 -7.12 -2.12 33.70
N MET A 271 -7.48 -2.03 32.42
CA MET A 271 -6.88 -1.10 31.47
C MET A 271 -7.84 0.03 31.08
N ALA A 272 -7.34 1.26 31.13
CA ALA A 272 -8.00 2.40 30.51
C ALA A 272 -7.50 2.58 29.08
N HIS A 273 -8.41 2.58 28.13
CA HIS A 273 -8.13 2.81 26.72
C HIS A 273 -8.57 4.21 26.37
N VAL A 274 -7.65 5.02 25.82
CA VAL A 274 -7.93 6.40 25.42
C VAL A 274 -7.91 6.48 23.90
N ILE A 275 -9.01 6.95 23.32
CA ILE A 275 -9.12 7.30 21.90
C ILE A 275 -8.96 8.81 21.80
N ASP A 276 -7.86 9.25 21.23
CA ASP A 276 -7.59 10.67 21.00
C ASP A 276 -8.20 11.14 19.67
N GLN A 277 -8.31 12.46 19.51
CA GLN A 277 -8.78 13.10 18.29
C GLN A 277 -10.16 12.60 17.84
N ILE A 278 -11.06 12.31 18.79
CA ILE A 278 -12.41 11.80 18.51
C ILE A 278 -13.27 12.80 17.71
N ASP A 279 -12.87 14.07 17.71
CA ASP A 279 -13.45 15.16 16.93
C ASP A 279 -12.99 15.17 15.46
N VAL A 280 -11.91 14.45 15.12
CA VAL A 280 -11.46 14.31 13.73
C VAL A 280 -12.42 13.40 12.97
N ASP A 281 -13.11 13.96 11.98
CA ASP A 281 -14.02 13.21 11.11
C ASP A 281 -13.23 12.32 10.12
N PRO A 282 -13.24 10.98 10.29
CA PRO A 282 -12.53 10.07 9.39
C PRO A 282 -13.15 10.05 7.98
N VAL A 283 -14.43 10.39 7.82
CA VAL A 283 -15.11 10.47 6.52
C VAL A 283 -14.61 11.68 5.73
N LYS A 284 -14.43 12.82 6.39
CA LYS A 284 -13.82 14.01 5.77
C LYS A 284 -12.39 13.71 5.32
N GLN A 285 -11.60 13.08 6.18
CA GLN A 285 -10.22 12.71 5.88
C GLN A 285 -10.13 11.70 4.72
N LEU A 286 -11.00 10.70 4.68
CA LEU A 286 -11.13 9.78 3.55
C LEU A 286 -11.41 10.53 2.24
N LYS A 287 -12.30 11.53 2.25
CA LYS A 287 -12.59 12.33 1.05
C LYS A 287 -11.36 13.10 0.56
N ASP A 288 -10.61 13.71 1.48
CA ASP A 288 -9.40 14.46 1.16
C ASP A 288 -8.29 13.55 0.61
N ILE A 289 -8.08 12.40 1.24
CA ILE A 289 -7.15 11.36 0.79
C ILE A 289 -7.55 10.83 -0.58
N ARG A 290 -8.85 10.55 -0.80
CA ARG A 290 -9.37 10.09 -2.09
C ARG A 290 -9.14 11.12 -3.20
N LEU A 291 -9.30 12.41 -2.92
CA LEU A 291 -9.01 13.47 -3.89
C LEU A 291 -7.53 13.52 -4.26
N LYS A 292 -6.63 13.39 -3.27
CA LYS A 292 -5.18 13.28 -3.50
C LYS A 292 -4.84 12.04 -4.33
N ALA A 293 -5.35 10.87 -3.95
CA ALA A 293 -5.12 9.61 -4.66
C ALA A 293 -5.61 9.66 -6.12
N LYS A 294 -6.76 10.27 -6.39
CA LYS A 294 -7.26 10.48 -7.77
C LYS A 294 -6.34 11.36 -8.61
N ARG A 295 -5.74 12.41 -8.02
CA ARG A 295 -4.72 13.23 -8.70
C ARG A 295 -3.48 12.41 -9.01
N HIS A 296 -2.98 11.66 -8.04
CA HIS A 296 -1.85 10.75 -8.23
C HIS A 296 -2.12 9.71 -9.33
N LEU A 297 -3.34 9.16 -9.41
CA LEU A 297 -3.74 8.22 -10.44
C LEU A 297 -3.75 8.86 -11.82
N LYS A 298 -4.27 10.08 -11.94
CA LYS A 298 -4.28 10.84 -13.20
C LYS A 298 -2.85 11.08 -13.68
N GLU A 299 -1.95 11.48 -12.80
CA GLU A 299 -0.53 11.67 -13.11
C GLU A 299 0.14 10.37 -13.57
N ALA A 300 -0.09 9.26 -12.84
CA ALA A 300 0.45 7.96 -13.20
C ALA A 300 -0.06 7.47 -14.57
N ARG A 301 -1.36 7.62 -14.83
CA ARG A 301 -1.98 7.30 -16.14
C ARG A 301 -1.38 8.13 -17.26
N ASN A 302 -1.20 9.42 -17.06
CA ASN A 302 -0.58 10.32 -18.05
C ASN A 302 0.87 9.93 -18.34
N ALA A 303 1.64 9.58 -17.30
CA ALA A 303 3.03 9.16 -17.43
C ALA A 303 3.13 7.84 -18.22
N VAL A 304 2.32 6.84 -17.88
CA VAL A 304 2.25 5.57 -18.63
C VAL A 304 1.83 5.80 -20.08
N ALA A 305 0.81 6.62 -20.32
CA ALA A 305 0.35 6.91 -21.69
C ALA A 305 1.44 7.63 -22.51
N ALA A 306 2.19 8.55 -21.90
CA ALA A 306 3.32 9.21 -22.56
C ALA A 306 4.45 8.22 -22.90
N GLU A 307 4.73 7.27 -22.01
CA GLU A 307 5.72 6.21 -22.24
C GLU A 307 5.26 5.27 -23.37
N ARG A 308 4.01 4.81 -23.38
CA ARG A 308 3.46 3.98 -24.48
C ARG A 308 3.54 4.67 -25.84
N ARG A 309 3.20 5.96 -25.92
CA ARG A 309 3.30 6.71 -27.17
C ARG A 309 4.73 6.72 -27.70
N PHE A 310 5.74 6.87 -26.84
CA PHE A 310 7.14 6.84 -27.27
C PHE A 310 7.51 5.52 -27.96
N TYR A 311 7.02 4.39 -27.44
CA TYR A 311 7.24 3.07 -28.04
C TYR A 311 6.40 2.78 -29.28
N ALA A 312 5.21 3.38 -29.41
CA ALA A 312 4.37 3.19 -30.60
C ALA A 312 4.90 3.90 -31.87
N PHE A 313 5.85 4.83 -31.72
CA PHE A 313 6.49 5.57 -32.82
C PHE A 313 7.91 5.06 -33.16
N ARG A 314 8.31 3.90 -32.63
CA ARG A 314 9.57 3.21 -32.92
C ARG A 314 9.31 1.78 -33.35
#